data_AF-A0A929YBP9-F1
#
_entry.id   AF-A0A929YBP9-F1
#
_cell.length_a   1.000
_cell.length_b   1.000
_cell.length_c   1.000
_cell.angle_alpha   90.00
_cell.angle_beta   90.00
_cell.angle_gamma   90.00
#
_symmetry.space_group_name_H-M   'P 1'
#
loop_
_entity.id
_entity.type
_entity.pdbx_description
1 polymer ?
#
loop_
_entity_poly.entity_id
_entity_poly.type
_entity_poly.pdbx_seq_one_letter_code
_entity_poly.pdbx_strand_id
1 'polypeptide(L)'
;MPDLQLLIFLVILLALIFDFINGFHDTANAIATSVSTRAIHPQHAIIMAAVLNFFGAMYSTGVAKTIGSDIVKSASHVDEHVLIAALFGSIVWNVITWK
;
A
#
# COMPACT_ATOMS: atom_id res chain seq x y z
N MET A 1 -2.30 0.98 29.80
CA MET A 1 -3.23 1.21 28.67
C MET A 1 -2.96 0.15 27.61
N PRO A 2 -3.30 -1.13 27.86
CA PRO A 2 -2.98 -2.25 26.95
C PRO A 2 -3.75 -2.17 25.63
N ASP A 3 -4.94 -1.58 25.65
CA ASP A 3 -5.86 -1.55 24.50
C ASP A 3 -5.33 -0.68 23.36
N LEU A 4 -4.72 0.47 23.67
CA LEU A 4 -4.11 1.35 22.67
C LEU A 4 -2.94 0.66 21.95
N GLN A 5 -2.10 -0.07 22.70
CA GLN A 5 -0.99 -0.82 22.12
C GLN A 5 -1.49 -1.90 21.16
N LEU A 6 -2.55 -2.62 21.53
CA LEU A 6 -3.15 -3.65 20.70
C LEU A 6 -3.74 -3.08 19.40
N LEU A 7 -4.42 -1.93 19.48
CA LEU A 7 -4.97 -1.25 18.31
C LEU A 7 -3.87 -0.78 17.35
N ILE A 8 -2.79 -0.20 17.86
CA ILE A 8 -1.64 0.20 17.02
C ILE A 8 -1.00 -1.01 16.34
N PHE A 9 -0.80 -2.11 17.07
CA PHE A 9 -0.29 -3.35 16.46
C PHE A 9 -1.21 -3.86 15.35
N LEU A 10 -2.53 -3.77 15.54
CA LEU A 10 -3.50 -4.14 14.53
C LEU A 10 -3.45 -3.22 13.30
N VAL A 11 -3.32 -1.91 13.49
CA VAL A 11 -3.13 -0.94 12.40
C VAL A 11 -1.89 -1.29 11.58
N ILE A 12 -0.75 -1.54 12.23
CA ILE A 12 0.50 -1.90 11.54
C ILE A 12 0.32 -3.20 10.77
N LEU A 13 -0.30 -4.22 11.39
CA LEU A 13 -0.56 -5.50 10.74
C LEU A 13 -1.42 -5.33 9.48
N LEU A 14 -2.52 -4.57 9.58
CA LEU A 14 -3.41 -4.31 8.45
C LEU A 14 -2.73 -3.47 7.37
N ALA A 15 -1.91 -2.48 7.74
CA ALA A 15 -1.14 -1.68 6.78
C ALA A 15 -0.18 -2.56 5.98
N LEU A 16 0.55 -3.48 6.63
CA LEU A 16 1.44 -4.42 5.95
C LEU A 16 0.68 -5.38 5.01
N ILE A 17 -0.50 -5.85 5.43
CA ILE A 17 -1.35 -6.70 4.57
C ILE A 17 -1.84 -5.90 3.36
N PHE A 18 -2.31 -4.67 3.58
CA PHE A 18 -2.77 -3.78 2.51
C PHE A 18 -1.64 -3.51 1.51
N ASP A 19 -0.46 -3.10 1.98
CA ASP A 19 0.70 -2.79 1.12
C ASP A 19 1.13 -4.00 0.30
N PHE A 20 1.13 -5.19 0.90
CA PHE A 20 1.44 -6.43 0.19
C PHE A 20 0.44 -6.66 -0.95
N ILE A 21 -0.86 -6.68 -0.66
CA ILE A 21 -1.91 -6.95 -1.65
C ILE A 21 -1.92 -5.88 -2.75
N ASN A 22 -1.78 -4.61 -2.36
CA ASN A 22 -1.75 -3.49 -3.29
C ASN A 22 -0.51 -3.57 -4.20
N GLY A 23 0.63 -3.96 -3.65
CA GLY A 23 1.86 -4.17 -4.40
C GLY A 23 1.74 -5.23 -5.50
N PHE A 24 0.95 -6.30 -5.32
CA PHE A 24 0.70 -7.27 -6.39
C PHE A 24 -0.11 -6.68 -7.54
N HIS A 25 -1.16 -5.93 -7.24
CA HIS A 25 -1.96 -5.24 -8.24
C HIS A 25 -1.09 -4.26 -9.06
N ASP A 26 -0.27 -3.46 -8.37
CA ASP A 26 0.56 -2.44 -9.03
C ASP A 26 1.75 -3.03 -9.79
N THR A 27 2.31 -4.16 -9.33
CA THR A 27 3.40 -4.85 -10.02
C THR A 27 2.98 -5.25 -11.44
N ALA A 28 1.76 -5.75 -11.63
CA ALA A 28 1.24 -6.10 -12.95
C ALA A 28 1.24 -4.88 -13.89
N ASN A 29 0.81 -3.72 -13.40
CA ASN A 29 0.79 -2.47 -14.16
C ASN A 29 2.20 -1.99 -14.52
N ALA A 30 3.15 -2.11 -13.59
CA ALA A 30 4.53 -1.64 -13.77
C ALA A 30 5.31 -2.46 -14.81
N ILE A 31 5.05 -3.77 -14.91
CA ILE A 31 5.85 -4.67 -15.76
C ILE A 31 5.16 -5.13 -17.05
N ALA A 32 3.85 -4.87 -17.20
CA ALA A 32 3.05 -5.38 -18.32
C ALA A 32 3.68 -5.11 -19.69
N THR A 33 4.16 -3.88 -19.94
CA THR A 33 4.75 -3.50 -21.23
C THR A 33 6.07 -4.23 -21.49
N SER A 34 6.98 -4.23 -20.53
CA SER A 34 8.31 -4.86 -20.67
C SER A 34 8.23 -6.38 -20.81
N VAL A 35 7.25 -7.01 -20.15
CA VAL A 35 7.03 -8.47 -20.22
C VAL A 35 6.27 -8.85 -21.50
N SER A 36 5.21 -8.14 -21.88
CA SER A 36 4.42 -8.45 -23.08
C SER A 36 5.22 -8.27 -24.38
N THR A 37 6.12 -7.30 -24.42
CA THR A 37 7.07 -7.09 -25.53
C THR A 37 8.26 -8.05 -25.51
N ARG A 38 8.37 -8.91 -24.48
CA ARG A 38 9.49 -9.85 -24.27
C ARG A 38 10.85 -9.18 -24.13
N ALA A 39 10.89 -7.92 -23.69
CA ALA A 39 12.15 -7.23 -23.42
C ALA A 39 12.86 -7.78 -22.19
N ILE A 40 12.09 -8.21 -21.17
CA ILE A 40 12.61 -8.74 -19.90
C ILE A 40 11.80 -9.98 -19.50
N HIS A 41 12.48 -11.01 -19.00
CA HIS A 41 11.82 -12.21 -18.47
C HIS A 41 11.00 -11.86 -17.20
N PRO A 42 9.77 -12.40 -17.02
CA PRO A 42 8.86 -12.01 -15.93
C PRO A 42 9.51 -11.95 -14.54
N GLN A 43 10.33 -12.94 -14.20
CA GLN A 43 11.01 -13.00 -12.90
C GLN A 43 11.93 -11.81 -12.64
N HIS A 44 12.72 -11.40 -13.65
CA HIS A 44 13.61 -10.25 -13.53
C HIS A 44 12.83 -8.93 -13.46
N ALA A 45 11.71 -8.85 -14.19
CA ALA A 45 10.85 -7.68 -14.15
C ALA A 45 10.20 -7.49 -12.76
N ILE A 46 9.76 -8.58 -12.12
CA ILE A 46 9.21 -8.54 -10.75
C ILE A 46 10.28 -8.08 -9.74
N ILE A 47 11.49 -8.63 -9.81
CA ILE A 47 12.59 -8.23 -8.90
C ILE A 47 12.92 -6.74 -9.10
N MET A 48 13.02 -6.29 -10.35
CA MET A 48 13.25 -4.89 -10.66
C MET A 48 12.14 -4.00 -10.09
N ALA A 49 10.87 -4.35 -10.33
CA ALA A 49 9.73 -3.60 -9.83
C ALA A 49 9.72 -3.51 -8.30
N ALA A 50 10.01 -4.61 -7.60
CA ALA A 50 10.08 -4.64 -6.13
C ALA A 50 11.19 -3.73 -5.59
N VAL A 51 12.40 -3.81 -6.17
CA VAL A 51 13.55 -3.00 -5.75
C VAL A 51 13.30 -1.52 -6.02
N LEU A 52 12.80 -1.16 -7.20
CA LEU A 52 12.53 0.23 -7.55
C LEU A 52 11.37 0.82 -6.75
N ASN A 53 10.31 0.06 -6.47
CA ASN A 53 9.22 0.52 -5.60
C ASN A 53 9.72 0.79 -4.17
N PHE A 54 10.54 -0.10 -3.62
CA PHE A 54 11.11 0.07 -2.29
C PHE A 54 11.97 1.34 -2.21
N PHE A 55 12.89 1.54 -3.16
CA PHE A 55 13.70 2.75 -3.20
C PHE A 55 12.88 4.02 -3.43
N GLY A 56 11.85 3.95 -4.29
CA GLY A 56 10.93 5.07 -4.51
C GLY A 56 10.23 5.50 -3.21
N ALA A 57 9.74 4.53 -2.42
CA ALA A 57 9.12 4.79 -1.13
C ALA A 57 10.09 5.40 -0.10
N MET A 58 11.37 4.99 -0.12
CA MET A 58 12.39 5.60 0.74
C MET A 58 12.80 7.01 0.28
N TYR A 59 12.76 7.28 -1.02
CA TYR A 59 13.21 8.55 -1.59
C TYR A 59 12.21 9.68 -1.37
N SER A 60 10.90 9.41 -1.41
CA SER A 60 9.89 10.46 -1.29
C SER A 60 8.65 10.03 -0.51
N THR A 61 8.26 10.87 0.45
CA THR A 61 6.98 10.78 1.18
C THR A 61 6.02 11.92 0.79
N GLY A 62 6.31 12.64 -0.31
CA GLY A 62 5.56 13.83 -0.72
C GLY A 62 4.06 13.58 -0.89
N VAL A 63 3.69 12.50 -1.57
CA VAL A 63 2.28 12.11 -1.79
C VAL A 63 1.59 11.80 -0.46
N ALA A 64 2.25 11.06 0.44
CA ALA A 64 1.70 10.76 1.76
C ALA A 64 1.43 12.03 2.57
N LYS A 65 2.34 13.01 2.48
CA LYS A 65 2.17 14.31 3.14
C LYS A 65 1.00 15.11 2.56
N THR A 66 0.87 15.17 1.24
CA THR A 66 -0.25 15.85 0.56
C THR A 66 -1.59 15.21 0.89
N ILE A 67 -1.67 13.87 0.85
CA ILE A 67 -2.90 13.15 1.22
C ILE A 67 -3.25 13.40 2.70
N GLY A 68 -2.24 13.33 3.58
CA GLY A 68 -2.43 13.58 5.01
C GLY A 68 -2.83 15.00 5.36
N SER A 69 -2.43 16.02 4.58
CA SER A 69 -2.81 17.42 4.84
C SER A 69 -4.11 17.85 4.14
N ASP A 70 -4.35 17.36 2.93
CA ASP A 70 -5.38 17.94 2.05
C ASP A 70 -6.69 17.14 2.09
N ILE A 71 -6.62 15.83 2.38
CA ILE A 71 -7.78 14.94 2.47
C ILE A 71 -8.25 14.82 3.92
N VAL A 72 -7.31 14.69 4.87
CA VAL A 72 -7.63 14.59 6.30
C VAL A 72 -7.74 16.00 6.90
N LYS A 73 -8.90 16.64 6.71
CA LYS A 73 -9.16 18.01 7.21
C LYS A 73 -9.24 18.12 8.73
N SER A 74 -9.37 17.00 9.44
CA SER A 74 -9.45 16.97 10.89
C SER A 74 -8.61 15.81 11.44
N ALA A 75 -7.30 15.99 11.48
CA ALA A 75 -6.38 15.01 12.07
C ALA A 75 -6.75 14.66 13.52
N SER A 76 -7.40 15.57 14.25
CA SER A 76 -7.95 15.34 15.59
C SER A 76 -9.08 14.31 15.67
N HIS A 77 -9.67 13.93 14.53
CA HIS A 77 -10.73 12.92 14.43
C HIS A 77 -10.25 11.61 13.82
N VAL A 78 -8.97 11.49 13.48
CA VAL A 78 -8.39 10.23 13.02
C VAL A 78 -7.80 9.50 14.22
N ASP A 79 -8.51 8.48 14.67
CA ASP A 79 -8.07 7.55 15.69
C ASP A 79 -7.76 6.17 15.08
N GLU A 80 -7.31 5.24 15.91
CA GLU A 80 -6.95 3.89 15.47
C GLU A 80 -8.15 3.14 14.87
N HIS A 81 -9.37 3.38 15.37
CA HIS A 81 -10.59 2.74 14.85
C HIS A 81 -10.88 3.16 13.40
N VAL A 82 -10.74 4.45 13.10
CA VAL A 82 -10.91 4.98 11.74
C VAL A 82 -9.86 4.38 10.80
N LEU A 83 -8.60 4.30 11.24
CA LEU A 83 -7.52 3.71 10.44
C LEU A 83 -7.77 2.23 10.15
N ILE A 84 -8.20 1.45 11.16
CA ILE A 84 -8.56 0.03 11.00
C ILE A 84 -9.70 -0.12 10.00
N ALA A 85 -10.78 0.66 10.13
CA ALA A 85 -11.93 0.59 9.23
C ALA A 85 -11.55 0.93 7.79
N ALA A 86 -10.72 1.97 7.59
CA ALA A 86 -10.24 2.37 6.28
C ALA A 86 -9.36 1.27 5.65
N LEU A 87 -8.35 0.77 6.38
CA LEU A 87 -7.47 -0.29 5.91
C LEU A 87 -8.24 -1.56 5.58
N PHE A 88 -9.16 -1.98 6.46
CA PHE A 88 -9.98 -3.16 6.23
C PHE A 88 -10.85 -3.01 4.98
N GLY A 89 -11.54 -1.88 4.82
CA GLY A 89 -12.34 -1.58 3.64
C GLY A 89 -11.51 -1.61 2.35
N SER A 90 -10.33 -1.00 2.37
CA SER A 90 -9.41 -0.98 1.23
C SER A 90 -8.86 -2.38 0.89
N ILE A 91 -8.54 -3.20 1.90
CA ILE A 91 -8.12 -4.60 1.69
C ILE A 91 -9.26 -5.41 1.05
N VAL A 92 -10.46 -5.35 1.62
CA VAL A 92 -11.64 -6.06 1.10
C VAL A 92 -11.91 -5.66 -0.34
N TRP A 93 -11.85 -4.36 -0.63
CA TRP A 93 -12.02 -3.86 -1.98
C TRP A 93 -10.97 -4.43 -2.94
N ASN A 94 -9.68 -4.35 -2.59
CA ASN A 94 -8.58 -4.90 -3.38
C ASN A 94 -8.79 -6.38 -3.70
N VAL A 95 -9.21 -7.18 -2.74
CA VAL A 95 -9.47 -8.62 -2.95
C VAL A 95 -10.67 -8.83 -3.88
N ILE A 96 -11.76 -8.06 -3.72
CA ILE A 96 -12.96 -8.18 -4.56
C ILE A 96 -12.68 -7.77 -6.01
N THR A 97 -11.89 -6.73 -6.22
CA THR A 97 -11.57 -6.25 -7.58
C THR A 97 -10.55 -7.10 -8.30
N TRP A 98 -9.94 -8.06 -7.61
CA TRP A 98 -8.99 -8.99 -8.19
C TRP A 98 -9.70 -9.94 -9.15
N LYS A 99 -9.62 -9.63 -10.45
CA LYS A 99 -9.99 -10.54 -11.56
C LYS A 99 -8.77 -11.18 -12.17
#